data_AF-A0A9E2EUU7-F1
#
_entry.id   AF-A0A9E2EUU7-F1
#
_cell.length_a   1.000
_cell.length_b   1.000
_cell.length_c   1.000
_cell.angle_alpha   90.00
_cell.angle_beta   90.00
_cell.angle_gamma   90.00
#
_symmetry.space_group_name_H-M   'P 1'
#
loop_
_entity.id
_entity.type
_entity.pdbx_description
1 polymer ?
#
loop_
_entity_poly.entity_id
_entity_poly.type
_entity_poly.pdbx_seq_one_letter_code
_entity_poly.pdbx_strand_id
1 'polypeptide(L)'
;ALARERGTKPKEQWYLLQRVAYWEKEDYRKVRSILEILVTNWPKKEYWSQLSGIYYELKDESRQLAAYEAAYDQGLLETSSELTQMAQLFMQSEVPFKGAQVLEEGLASGKIEKNERNLRLLSQAWQMAQEDRKAIEPLQQAAKLSNDGDLYARLATSYLNLDQYKNCISASRNAINKGGLKYPGDTWLVLGMCQFENKQLSAAKTSFQNAAKYDKSAKNARSWITYTENEQARLQQLQESLNQLNEARQRAAERADS
;
A
#
# COMPACT_ATOMS: atom_id res chain seq x y z
N ALA A 1 -6.75 30.07 -36.42
CA ALA A 1 -7.52 31.31 -36.60
C ALA A 1 -8.18 31.33 -37.99
N LEU A 2 -7.41 31.38 -39.07
CA LEU A 2 -7.90 31.47 -40.47
C LEU A 2 -8.92 30.42 -40.94
N ALA A 3 -8.87 29.16 -40.47
CA ALA A 3 -9.84 28.14 -40.88
C ALA A 3 -11.23 28.32 -40.21
N ARG A 4 -11.24 28.73 -38.92
CA ARG A 4 -12.49 29.04 -38.19
C ARG A 4 -13.15 30.29 -38.74
N GLU A 5 -12.37 31.28 -39.17
CA GLU A 5 -12.87 32.49 -39.86
C GLU A 5 -13.46 32.20 -41.26
N ARG A 6 -13.09 31.09 -41.90
CA ARG A 6 -13.55 30.72 -43.25
C ARG A 6 -14.69 29.70 -43.28
N GLY A 7 -15.29 29.37 -42.13
CA GLY A 7 -16.41 28.41 -42.05
C GLY A 7 -16.08 26.99 -42.51
N THR A 8 -14.81 26.63 -42.65
CA THR A 8 -14.37 25.30 -43.06
C THR A 8 -14.09 24.44 -41.83
N LYS A 9 -14.59 23.20 -41.81
CA LYS A 9 -14.33 22.26 -40.72
C LYS A 9 -12.80 22.10 -40.56
N PRO A 10 -12.24 22.41 -39.38
CA PRO A 10 -10.81 22.27 -39.16
C PRO A 10 -10.36 20.82 -39.43
N LYS A 11 -9.26 20.62 -40.17
CA LYS A 11 -8.72 19.29 -40.43
C LYS A 11 -7.81 18.87 -39.27
N GLU A 12 -8.03 17.66 -38.73
CA GLU A 12 -7.21 17.05 -37.66
C GLU A 12 -5.70 17.16 -37.96
N GLN A 13 -5.30 16.85 -39.20
CA GLN A 13 -3.91 16.89 -39.65
C GLN A 13 -3.21 18.26 -39.44
N TRP A 14 -3.95 19.37 -39.53
CA TRP A 14 -3.36 20.70 -39.31
C TRP A 14 -2.98 20.91 -37.85
N TYR A 15 -3.81 20.43 -36.93
CA TYR A 15 -3.49 20.49 -35.50
C TYR A 15 -2.36 19.55 -35.13
N LEU A 16 -2.28 18.37 -35.74
CA LEU A 16 -1.16 17.46 -35.54
C LEU A 16 0.17 18.08 -35.98
N LEU A 17 0.20 18.76 -37.14
CA LEU A 17 1.39 19.47 -37.61
C LEU A 17 1.78 20.61 -36.66
N GLN A 18 0.80 21.41 -36.22
CA GLN A 18 1.04 22.47 -35.24
C GLN A 18 1.58 21.91 -33.91
N ARG A 19 1.02 20.80 -33.42
CA ARG A 19 1.45 20.16 -32.18
C ARG A 19 2.94 19.82 -32.24
N VAL A 20 3.38 19.17 -33.32
CA VAL A 20 4.79 18.82 -33.53
C VAL A 20 5.65 20.08 -33.60
N ALA A 21 5.25 21.08 -34.39
CA ALA A 21 6.04 22.32 -34.51
C ALA A 21 6.20 23.09 -33.19
N TYR A 22 5.19 23.09 -32.32
CA TYR A 22 5.30 23.72 -30.99
C TYR A 22 6.04 22.84 -29.97
N TRP A 23 5.95 21.51 -30.09
CA TRP A 23 6.72 20.57 -29.28
C TRP A 23 8.23 20.73 -29.52
N GLU A 24 8.67 20.80 -30.78
CA GLU A 24 10.08 21.05 -31.14
C GLU A 24 10.61 22.40 -30.64
N LYS A 25 9.71 23.33 -30.31
CA LYS A 25 10.03 24.64 -29.73
C LYS A 25 9.90 24.68 -28.21
N GLU A 26 9.61 23.53 -27.59
CA GLU A 26 9.35 23.39 -26.15
C GLU A 26 8.21 24.29 -25.63
N ASP A 27 7.30 24.73 -26.50
CA ASP A 27 6.16 25.57 -26.13
C ASP A 27 5.00 24.68 -25.65
N TYR A 28 5.18 24.06 -24.48
CA TYR A 28 4.21 23.12 -23.89
C TYR A 28 2.84 23.76 -23.64
N ARG A 29 2.76 25.09 -23.47
CA ARG A 29 1.48 25.80 -23.34
C ARG A 29 0.68 25.78 -24.64
N LYS A 30 1.34 25.96 -25.79
CA LYS A 30 0.69 25.83 -27.10
C LYS A 30 0.37 24.39 -27.43
N VAL A 31 1.27 23.45 -27.12
CA VAL A 31 1.01 22.01 -27.28
C VAL A 31 -0.24 21.61 -26.50
N ARG A 32 -0.38 22.03 -25.24
CA ARG A 32 -1.58 21.83 -24.42
C ARG A 32 -2.84 22.32 -25.13
N SER A 33 -2.86 23.59 -25.55
CA SER A 33 -4.06 24.17 -26.18
C SER A 33 -4.44 23.49 -27.50
N ILE A 34 -3.45 22.96 -28.23
CA ILE A 34 -3.71 22.16 -29.44
C ILE A 34 -4.28 20.79 -29.07
N LEU A 35 -3.72 20.12 -28.06
CA LEU A 35 -4.23 18.84 -27.56
C LEU A 35 -5.63 18.97 -26.98
N GLU A 36 -5.97 20.05 -26.26
CA GLU A 36 -7.32 20.36 -25.79
C GLU A 36 -8.32 20.45 -26.96
N ILE A 37 -7.92 21.06 -28.08
CA ILE A 37 -8.74 21.08 -29.31
C ILE A 37 -8.87 19.67 -29.91
N LEU A 38 -7.76 18.93 -29.98
CA LEU A 38 -7.75 17.57 -30.53
C LEU A 38 -8.67 16.64 -29.74
N VAL A 39 -8.57 16.58 -28.41
CA VAL A 39 -9.44 15.71 -27.59
C VAL A 39 -10.91 16.11 -27.64
N THR A 40 -11.21 17.40 -27.81
CA THR A 40 -12.60 17.89 -27.93
C THR A 40 -13.26 17.49 -29.25
N ASN A 41 -12.50 17.44 -30.35
CA ASN A 41 -13.05 17.23 -31.69
C ASN A 41 -12.81 15.80 -32.22
N TRP A 42 -11.75 15.14 -31.76
CA TRP A 42 -11.30 13.80 -32.15
C TRP A 42 -10.73 13.08 -30.91
N PRO A 43 -11.57 12.58 -29.99
CA PRO A 43 -11.13 12.02 -28.70
C PRO A 43 -10.42 10.66 -28.85
N LYS A 44 -9.19 10.67 -29.36
CA LYS A 44 -8.34 9.47 -29.49
C LYS A 44 -7.48 9.26 -28.25
N LYS A 45 -7.17 8.00 -27.96
CA LYS A 45 -6.32 7.59 -26.83
C LYS A 45 -5.01 8.36 -26.77
N GLU A 46 -4.33 8.45 -27.90
CA GLU A 46 -3.01 9.09 -27.98
C GLU A 46 -3.07 10.56 -27.59
N TYR A 47 -4.20 11.24 -27.82
CA TYR A 47 -4.34 12.67 -27.51
C TYR A 47 -4.59 12.88 -26.03
N TRP A 48 -5.40 12.03 -25.39
CA TRP A 48 -5.58 12.08 -23.94
C TRP A 48 -4.30 11.74 -23.19
N SER A 49 -3.59 10.68 -23.59
CA SER A 49 -2.31 10.30 -22.98
C SER A 49 -1.25 11.40 -23.13
N GLN A 50 -1.15 12.01 -24.32
CA GLN A 50 -0.24 13.14 -24.53
C GLN A 50 -0.68 14.38 -23.75
N LEU A 51 -1.98 14.66 -23.67
CA LEU A 51 -2.49 15.82 -22.92
C LEU A 51 -2.18 15.67 -21.43
N SER A 52 -2.36 14.48 -20.86
CA SER A 52 -1.92 14.16 -19.50
C SER A 52 -0.42 14.39 -19.31
N GLY A 53 0.41 13.89 -20.25
CA GLY A 53 1.86 14.15 -20.24
C GLY A 53 2.23 15.64 -20.29
N ILE A 54 1.53 16.44 -21.09
CA ILE A 54 1.75 17.89 -21.13
C ILE A 54 1.34 18.58 -19.82
N TYR A 55 0.24 18.15 -19.20
CA TYR A 55 -0.13 18.68 -17.89
C TYR A 55 0.92 18.32 -16.83
N TYR A 56 1.52 17.13 -16.89
CA TYR A 56 2.65 16.76 -16.03
C TYR A 56 3.86 17.69 -16.23
N GLU A 57 4.28 17.94 -17.47
CA GLU A 57 5.39 18.87 -17.77
C GLU A 57 5.11 20.30 -17.27
N LEU A 58 3.84 20.72 -17.33
CA LEU A 58 3.38 22.01 -16.82
C LEU A 58 3.13 22.03 -15.31
N LYS A 59 3.42 20.93 -14.60
CA LYS A 59 3.19 20.75 -13.15
C LYS A 59 1.74 20.98 -12.73
N ASP A 60 0.80 20.58 -13.59
CA ASP A 60 -0.64 20.68 -13.38
C ASP A 60 -1.22 19.28 -13.11
N GLU A 61 -0.94 18.77 -11.91
CA GLU A 61 -1.29 17.40 -11.48
C GLU A 61 -2.81 17.14 -11.55
N SER A 62 -3.62 18.15 -11.23
CA SER A 62 -5.09 18.04 -11.28
C SER A 62 -5.58 17.77 -12.70
N ARG A 63 -5.10 18.54 -13.69
CA ARG A 63 -5.50 18.32 -15.09
C ARG A 63 -4.80 17.13 -15.72
N GLN A 64 -3.61 16.76 -15.25
CA GLN A 64 -2.96 15.51 -15.63
C GLN A 64 -3.85 14.31 -15.30
N LEU A 65 -4.34 14.23 -14.06
CA LEU A 65 -5.25 13.17 -13.63
C LEU A 65 -6.52 13.19 -14.47
N ALA A 66 -7.18 14.34 -14.58
CA ALA A 66 -8.45 14.47 -15.29
C ALA A 66 -8.34 14.03 -16.77
N ALA A 67 -7.25 14.37 -17.45
CA ALA A 67 -7.04 13.96 -18.84
C ALA A 67 -6.82 12.45 -18.99
N TYR A 68 -6.12 11.82 -18.04
CA TYR A 68 -5.87 10.37 -18.08
C TYR A 68 -7.11 9.57 -17.65
N GLU A 69 -7.83 10.05 -16.62
CA GLU A 69 -9.11 9.49 -16.17
C GLU A 69 -10.16 9.56 -17.30
N ALA A 70 -10.21 10.66 -18.07
CA ALA A 70 -11.09 10.74 -19.24
C ALA A 70 -10.79 9.66 -20.29
N ALA A 71 -9.52 9.27 -20.50
CA ALA A 71 -9.17 8.15 -21.38
C ALA A 71 -9.63 6.81 -20.80
N TYR A 72 -9.48 6.63 -19.49
CA TYR A 72 -9.90 5.44 -18.77
C TYR A 72 -11.43 5.25 -18.83
N ASP A 73 -12.20 6.30 -18.53
CA ASP A 73 -13.66 6.29 -18.54
C ASP A 73 -14.26 6.01 -19.93
N GLN A 74 -13.54 6.39 -20.99
CA GLN A 74 -13.88 6.08 -22.39
C GLN A 74 -13.48 4.65 -22.80
N GLY A 75 -12.90 3.86 -21.89
CA GLY A 75 -12.43 2.51 -22.17
C GLY A 75 -11.22 2.43 -23.09
N LEU A 76 -10.48 3.54 -23.27
CA LEU A 76 -9.35 3.61 -24.20
C LEU A 76 -8.09 2.97 -23.62
N LEU A 77 -7.94 2.88 -22.30
CA LEU A 77 -6.78 2.24 -21.66
C LEU A 77 -6.96 0.72 -21.66
N GLU A 78 -6.08 0.02 -22.38
CA GLU A 78 -6.25 -1.42 -22.65
C GLU A 78 -5.06 -2.26 -22.18
N THR A 79 -3.88 -1.66 -22.06
CA THR A 79 -2.66 -2.37 -21.70
C THR A 79 -2.40 -2.37 -20.20
N SER A 80 -1.67 -3.36 -19.71
CA SER A 80 -1.23 -3.42 -18.32
C SER A 80 -0.50 -2.15 -17.87
N SER A 81 0.35 -1.57 -18.73
CA SER A 81 1.10 -0.35 -18.39
C SER A 81 0.18 0.85 -18.23
N GLU A 82 -0.81 1.01 -19.10
CA GLU A 82 -1.76 2.13 -19.02
C GLU A 82 -2.62 2.05 -17.75
N LEU A 83 -3.14 0.86 -17.42
CA LEU A 83 -3.97 0.68 -16.23
C LEU A 83 -3.16 0.84 -14.93
N THR A 84 -1.94 0.30 -14.88
CA THR A 84 -1.07 0.52 -13.71
C THR A 84 -0.67 2.00 -13.56
N GLN A 85 -0.49 2.73 -14.66
CA GLN A 85 -0.26 4.18 -14.62
C GLN A 85 -1.48 4.94 -14.10
N MET A 86 -2.69 4.60 -14.55
CA MET A 86 -3.94 5.18 -14.02
C MET A 86 -4.04 4.97 -12.50
N ALA A 87 -3.77 3.76 -12.04
CA ALA A 87 -3.79 3.45 -10.62
C ALA A 87 -2.76 4.26 -9.81
N GLN A 88 -1.54 4.41 -10.34
CA GLN A 88 -0.50 5.23 -9.72
C GLN A 88 -0.86 6.71 -9.67
N LEU A 89 -1.53 7.25 -10.70
CA LEU A 89 -2.03 8.63 -10.69
C LEU A 89 -3.10 8.81 -9.61
N PHE A 90 -4.06 7.89 -9.49
CA PHE A 90 -5.04 7.92 -8.39
C PHE A 90 -4.37 7.87 -7.01
N MET A 91 -3.35 7.03 -6.83
CA MET A 91 -2.61 6.97 -5.57
C MET A 91 -1.83 8.27 -5.27
N GLN A 92 -1.23 8.89 -6.28
CA GLN A 92 -0.51 10.17 -6.14
C GLN A 92 -1.46 11.32 -5.82
N SER A 93 -2.67 11.31 -6.39
CA SER A 93 -3.71 12.32 -6.13
C SER A 93 -4.56 12.02 -4.89
N GLU A 94 -4.05 11.21 -3.95
CA GLU A 94 -4.71 10.89 -2.67
C GLU A 94 -6.08 10.20 -2.81
N VAL A 95 -6.34 9.51 -3.94
CA VAL A 95 -7.54 8.68 -4.15
C VAL A 95 -7.16 7.19 -4.34
N PRO A 96 -6.42 6.57 -3.38
CA PRO A 96 -5.86 5.24 -3.56
C PRO A 96 -6.91 4.13 -3.71
N PHE A 97 -8.13 4.33 -3.20
CA PHE A 97 -9.23 3.37 -3.35
C PHE A 97 -9.58 3.16 -4.84
N LYS A 98 -9.73 4.24 -5.61
CA LYS A 98 -9.96 4.14 -7.06
C LYS A 98 -8.79 3.45 -7.76
N GLY A 99 -7.56 3.78 -7.39
CA GLY A 99 -6.37 3.14 -7.95
C GLY A 99 -6.34 1.64 -7.69
N ALA A 100 -6.72 1.21 -6.49
CA ALA A 100 -6.81 -0.20 -6.15
C ALA A 100 -7.92 -0.92 -6.94
N GLN A 101 -9.07 -0.28 -7.17
CA GLN A 101 -10.14 -0.83 -8.03
C GLN A 101 -9.66 -1.05 -9.47
N VAL A 102 -8.97 -0.07 -10.07
CA VAL A 102 -8.39 -0.21 -11.43
C VAL A 102 -7.47 -1.42 -11.51
N LEU A 103 -6.62 -1.62 -10.50
CA LEU A 103 -5.69 -2.73 -10.44
C LEU A 103 -6.40 -4.08 -10.23
N GLU A 104 -7.37 -4.13 -9.31
CA GLU A 104 -8.14 -5.33 -9.00
C GLU A 104 -8.96 -5.79 -10.22
N GLU A 105 -9.68 -4.88 -10.86
CA GLU A 105 -10.45 -5.15 -12.08
C GLU A 105 -9.54 -5.55 -13.24
N GLY A 106 -8.43 -4.84 -13.44
CA GLY A 106 -7.47 -5.14 -14.50
C GLY A 106 -6.80 -6.51 -14.32
N LEU A 107 -6.49 -6.91 -13.09
CA LEU A 107 -5.97 -8.25 -12.77
C LEU A 107 -7.05 -9.32 -12.96
N ALA A 108 -8.28 -9.07 -12.52
CA ALA A 108 -9.40 -10.00 -12.65
C ALA A 108 -9.79 -10.24 -14.12
N SER A 109 -9.73 -9.20 -14.95
CA SER A 109 -10.03 -9.30 -16.39
C SER A 109 -8.84 -9.79 -17.24
N GLY A 110 -7.67 -9.98 -16.64
CA GLY A 110 -6.43 -10.36 -17.34
C GLY A 110 -5.80 -9.25 -18.20
N LYS A 111 -6.27 -8.00 -18.09
CA LYS A 111 -5.65 -6.84 -18.77
C LYS A 111 -4.35 -6.41 -18.11
N ILE A 112 -4.24 -6.62 -16.80
CA ILE A 112 -3.01 -6.44 -16.03
C ILE A 112 -2.40 -7.82 -15.79
N GLU A 113 -1.12 -7.95 -16.10
CA GLU A 113 -0.40 -9.20 -15.88
C GLU A 113 -0.30 -9.50 -14.37
N LYS A 114 -0.61 -10.73 -13.98
CA LYS A 114 -0.51 -11.19 -12.59
C LYS A 114 0.91 -11.58 -12.22
N ASN A 115 1.78 -10.58 -12.09
CA ASN A 115 3.16 -10.72 -11.65
C ASN A 115 3.38 -10.08 -10.27
N GLU A 116 4.55 -10.32 -9.68
CA GLU A 116 4.92 -9.82 -8.35
C GLU A 116 4.78 -8.29 -8.24
N ARG A 117 5.27 -7.56 -9.25
CA ARG A 117 5.24 -6.09 -9.29
C ARG A 117 3.82 -5.53 -9.21
N ASN A 118 2.90 -6.10 -9.99
CA ASN A 118 1.51 -5.62 -10.07
C ASN A 118 0.71 -6.02 -8.82
N LEU A 119 0.95 -7.20 -8.24
CA LEU A 119 0.34 -7.61 -6.97
C LEU A 119 0.88 -6.77 -5.78
N ARG A 120 2.17 -6.43 -5.79
CA ARG A 120 2.77 -5.47 -4.85
C ARG A 120 2.10 -4.10 -4.99
N LEU A 121 1.86 -3.63 -6.21
CA LEU A 121 1.19 -2.35 -6.44
C LEU A 121 -0.27 -2.36 -5.94
N LEU A 122 -1.04 -3.42 -6.25
CA LEU A 122 -2.42 -3.56 -5.77
C LEU A 122 -2.49 -3.55 -4.24
N SER A 123 -1.64 -4.35 -3.59
CA SER A 123 -1.61 -4.36 -2.13
C SER A 123 -1.23 -3.02 -1.53
N GLN A 124 -0.27 -2.31 -2.12
CA GLN A 124 0.10 -0.96 -1.67
C GLN A 124 -1.08 0.01 -1.82
N ALA A 125 -1.81 -0.05 -2.93
CA ALA A 125 -3.00 0.77 -3.15
C ALA A 125 -4.07 0.51 -2.08
N TRP A 126 -4.36 -0.77 -1.76
CA TRP A 126 -5.28 -1.11 -0.68
C TRP A 126 -4.80 -0.66 0.70
N GLN A 127 -3.51 -0.81 1.02
CA GLN A 127 -2.94 -0.30 2.28
C GLN A 127 -3.07 1.22 2.39
N MET A 128 -2.80 1.97 1.31
CA MET A 128 -2.97 3.43 1.29
C MET A 128 -4.44 3.84 1.44
N ALA A 129 -5.38 3.01 0.97
CA ALA A 129 -6.81 3.19 1.17
C ALA A 129 -7.31 2.75 2.57
N GLN A 130 -6.42 2.34 3.47
CA GLN A 130 -6.75 1.77 4.79
C GLN A 130 -7.59 0.47 4.71
N GLU A 131 -7.52 -0.24 3.58
CA GLU A 131 -8.23 -1.48 3.31
C GLU A 131 -7.31 -2.69 3.54
N ASP A 132 -6.75 -2.82 4.74
CA ASP A 132 -5.77 -3.86 5.07
C ASP A 132 -6.27 -5.28 4.74
N ARG A 133 -7.57 -5.53 4.94
CA ARG A 133 -8.18 -6.84 4.62
C ARG A 133 -8.06 -7.17 3.12
N LYS A 134 -8.30 -6.19 2.25
CA LYS A 134 -8.18 -6.38 0.80
C LYS A 134 -6.72 -6.48 0.36
N ALA A 135 -5.79 -5.88 1.11
CA ALA A 135 -4.36 -5.98 0.83
C ALA A 135 -3.78 -7.39 1.09
N ILE A 136 -4.38 -8.19 1.98
CA ILE A 136 -3.84 -9.50 2.40
C ILE A 136 -3.60 -10.45 1.22
N GLU A 137 -4.60 -10.67 0.38
CA GLU A 137 -4.52 -11.64 -0.72
C GLU A 137 -3.41 -11.28 -1.73
N PRO A 138 -3.37 -10.05 -2.29
CA PRO A 138 -2.29 -9.66 -3.19
C PRO A 138 -0.91 -9.64 -2.49
N LEU A 139 -0.82 -9.27 -1.21
CA LEU A 139 0.43 -9.37 -0.44
C LEU A 139 0.94 -10.80 -0.32
N GLN A 140 0.06 -11.75 0.00
CA GLN A 140 0.43 -13.16 0.11
C GLN A 140 0.98 -13.68 -1.22
N GLN A 141 0.30 -13.37 -2.32
CA GLN A 141 0.72 -13.80 -3.65
C GLN A 141 2.06 -13.17 -4.04
N ALA A 142 2.19 -11.85 -3.87
CA ALA A 142 3.42 -11.14 -4.18
C ALA A 142 4.59 -11.62 -3.29
N ALA A 143 4.37 -11.86 -1.99
CA ALA A 143 5.40 -12.33 -1.07
C ALA A 143 5.94 -13.73 -1.42
N LYS A 144 5.09 -14.60 -1.99
CA LYS A 144 5.53 -15.91 -2.53
C LYS A 144 6.45 -15.75 -3.74
N LEU A 145 6.21 -14.74 -4.58
CA LEU A 145 6.98 -14.46 -5.79
C LEU A 145 8.25 -13.61 -5.53
N SER A 146 8.31 -12.85 -4.43
CA SER A 146 9.48 -12.04 -4.09
C SER A 146 10.71 -12.91 -3.77
N ASN A 147 11.91 -12.34 -3.90
CA ASN A 147 13.16 -12.96 -3.46
C ASN A 147 13.59 -12.51 -2.05
N ASP A 148 12.88 -11.55 -1.46
CA ASP A 148 13.15 -11.00 -0.14
C ASP A 148 11.93 -11.15 0.80
N GLY A 149 12.14 -10.83 2.07
CA GLY A 149 11.14 -10.85 3.12
C GLY A 149 10.30 -9.58 3.24
N ASP A 150 10.55 -8.53 2.46
CA ASP A 150 9.91 -7.22 2.67
C ASP A 150 8.39 -7.28 2.51
N LEU A 151 7.90 -8.08 1.56
CA LEU A 151 6.47 -8.27 1.38
C LEU A 151 5.82 -9.11 2.48
N TYR A 152 6.56 -10.06 3.06
CA TYR A 152 6.09 -10.75 4.26
C TYR A 152 6.05 -9.80 5.47
N ALA A 153 6.99 -8.86 5.58
CA ALA A 153 6.97 -7.85 6.63
C ALA A 153 5.74 -6.94 6.50
N ARG A 154 5.43 -6.46 5.28
CA ARG A 154 4.20 -5.70 5.01
C ARG A 154 2.93 -6.50 5.30
N LEU A 155 2.91 -7.78 4.92
CA LEU A 155 1.81 -8.69 5.22
C LEU A 155 1.60 -8.83 6.74
N ALA A 156 2.68 -8.94 7.51
CA ALA A 156 2.60 -8.98 8.96
C ALA A 156 1.99 -7.71 9.54
N THR A 157 2.40 -6.53 9.06
CA THR A 157 1.79 -5.25 9.47
C THR A 157 0.29 -5.20 9.18
N SER A 158 -0.15 -5.62 7.99
CA SER A 158 -1.60 -5.67 7.70
C SER A 158 -2.35 -6.66 8.58
N TYR A 159 -1.75 -7.80 8.95
CA TYR A 159 -2.35 -8.69 9.94
C TYR A 159 -2.41 -8.10 11.35
N LEU A 160 -1.39 -7.34 11.76
CA LEU A 160 -1.38 -6.64 13.04
C LEU A 160 -2.52 -5.62 13.10
N ASN A 161 -2.70 -4.81 12.04
CA ASN A 161 -3.78 -3.83 11.95
C ASN A 161 -5.18 -4.44 12.02
N LEU A 162 -5.32 -5.72 11.66
CA LEU A 162 -6.58 -6.48 11.69
C LEU A 162 -6.72 -7.36 12.94
N ASP A 163 -5.84 -7.20 13.94
CA ASP A 163 -5.78 -8.01 15.16
C ASP A 163 -5.62 -9.53 14.90
N GLN A 164 -5.10 -9.91 13.74
CA GLN A 164 -4.86 -11.31 13.36
C GLN A 164 -3.48 -11.77 13.86
N TYR A 165 -3.28 -11.77 15.18
CA TYR A 165 -1.96 -11.92 15.78
C TYR A 165 -1.24 -13.21 15.40
N LYS A 166 -1.94 -14.35 15.30
CA LYS A 166 -1.33 -15.62 14.87
C LYS A 166 -0.77 -15.55 13.44
N ASN A 167 -1.53 -14.93 12.53
CA ASN A 167 -1.10 -14.74 11.14
C ASN A 167 0.04 -13.72 11.06
N CYS A 168 -0.02 -12.65 11.85
CA CYS A 168 1.07 -11.69 11.98
C CYS A 168 2.38 -12.37 12.42
N ILE A 169 2.35 -13.20 13.46
CA ILE A 169 3.53 -13.95 13.94
C ILE A 169 4.13 -14.81 12.82
N SER A 170 3.28 -15.54 12.08
CA SER A 170 3.73 -16.38 10.97
C SER A 170 4.36 -15.56 9.85
N ALA A 171 3.71 -14.48 9.43
CA ALA A 171 4.20 -13.59 8.38
C ALA A 171 5.52 -12.90 8.78
N SER A 172 5.65 -12.39 10.00
CA SER A 172 6.90 -11.79 10.48
C SER A 172 8.05 -12.79 10.52
N ARG A 173 7.80 -14.03 10.95
CA ARG A 173 8.82 -15.10 10.92
C ARG A 173 9.25 -15.44 9.49
N ASN A 174 8.29 -15.52 8.56
CA ASN A 174 8.62 -15.73 7.15
C ASN A 174 9.45 -14.58 6.58
N ALA A 175 9.14 -13.33 6.95
CA ALA A 175 9.91 -12.15 6.55
C ALA A 175 11.37 -12.24 7.03
N ILE A 176 11.56 -12.54 8.32
CA ILE A 176 12.89 -12.67 8.95
C ILE A 176 13.68 -13.82 8.33
N ASN A 177 13.06 -14.98 8.17
CA ASN A 177 13.71 -16.17 7.61
C ASN A 177 14.11 -16.00 6.15
N LYS A 178 13.27 -15.29 5.37
CA LYS A 178 13.56 -15.02 3.96
C LYS A 178 14.67 -13.98 3.77
N GLY A 179 14.90 -13.12 4.76
CA GLY A 179 15.99 -12.15 4.74
C GLY A 179 15.77 -11.03 3.71
N GLY A 180 16.83 -10.29 3.37
CA GLY A 180 16.75 -9.18 2.41
C GLY A 180 15.87 -8.00 2.89
N LEU A 181 15.61 -7.90 4.20
CA LEU A 181 14.73 -6.89 4.76
C LEU A 181 15.34 -5.49 4.67
N LYS A 182 14.57 -4.53 4.16
CA LYS A 182 14.94 -3.11 4.18
C LYS A 182 14.90 -2.54 5.60
N TYR A 183 13.99 -3.03 6.43
CA TYR A 183 13.80 -2.59 7.82
C TYR A 183 13.68 -3.82 8.77
N PRO A 184 14.80 -4.54 9.02
CA PRO A 184 14.77 -5.73 9.86
C PRO A 184 14.36 -5.43 11.30
N GLY A 185 14.79 -4.29 11.86
CA GLY A 185 14.41 -3.86 13.20
C GLY A 185 12.90 -3.67 13.38
N ASP A 186 12.24 -3.01 12.42
CA ASP A 186 10.79 -2.80 12.43
C ASP A 186 10.03 -4.13 12.27
N THR A 187 10.58 -5.06 11.49
CA THR A 187 9.99 -6.40 11.33
C THR A 187 10.03 -7.20 12.64
N TRP A 188 11.14 -7.14 13.37
CA TRP A 188 11.25 -7.72 14.72
C TRP A 188 10.32 -7.02 15.73
N LEU A 189 10.14 -5.71 15.60
CA LEU A 189 9.22 -4.94 16.44
C LEU A 189 7.77 -5.40 16.24
N VAL A 190 7.32 -5.54 14.99
CA VAL A 190 6.00 -6.09 14.63
C VAL A 190 5.83 -7.52 15.16
N LEU A 191 6.87 -8.37 15.04
CA LEU A 191 6.84 -9.72 15.62
C LEU A 191 6.64 -9.68 17.14
N GLY A 192 7.35 -8.79 17.84
CA GLY A 192 7.18 -8.61 19.27
C GLY A 192 5.78 -8.14 19.65
N MET A 193 5.21 -7.17 18.93
CA MET A 193 3.86 -6.64 19.17
C MET A 193 2.81 -7.74 19.03
N CYS A 194 2.82 -8.50 17.93
CA CYS A 194 1.84 -9.58 17.75
C CYS A 194 2.01 -10.74 18.73
N GLN A 195 3.25 -11.04 19.16
CA GLN A 195 3.48 -12.00 20.24
C GLN A 195 2.95 -11.52 21.58
N PHE A 196 3.15 -10.23 21.89
CA PHE A 196 2.65 -9.60 23.10
C PHE A 196 1.13 -9.69 23.17
N GLU A 197 0.44 -9.28 22.10
CA GLU A 197 -1.03 -9.34 22.03
C GLU A 197 -1.55 -10.79 22.09
N ASN A 198 -0.83 -11.73 21.48
CA ASN A 198 -1.11 -13.15 21.58
C ASN A 198 -0.63 -13.80 22.90
N LYS A 199 -0.33 -12.99 23.93
CA LYS A 199 0.05 -13.40 25.30
C LYS A 199 1.33 -14.22 25.41
N GLN A 200 2.19 -14.19 24.39
CA GLN A 200 3.49 -14.85 24.37
C GLN A 200 4.59 -13.90 24.88
N LEU A 201 4.46 -13.41 26.12
CA LEU A 201 5.28 -12.32 26.66
C LEU A 201 6.79 -12.60 26.63
N SER A 202 7.21 -13.83 26.94
CA SER A 202 8.63 -14.20 26.89
C SER A 202 9.20 -14.13 25.47
N ALA A 203 8.45 -14.63 24.48
CA ALA A 203 8.86 -14.54 23.08
C ALA A 203 8.83 -13.10 22.57
N ALA A 204 7.82 -12.32 22.97
CA ALA A 204 7.70 -10.90 22.64
C ALA A 204 8.93 -10.12 23.12
N LYS A 205 9.33 -10.32 24.38
CA LYS A 205 10.54 -9.71 24.95
C LYS A 205 11.78 -10.04 24.12
N THR A 206 11.98 -11.30 23.72
CA THR A 206 13.10 -11.70 22.85
C THR A 206 13.04 -11.01 21.49
N SER A 207 11.87 -10.92 20.87
CA SER A 207 11.70 -10.22 19.59
C SER A 207 12.02 -8.73 19.72
N PHE A 208 11.55 -8.07 20.79
CA PHE A 208 11.89 -6.67 21.07
C PHE A 208 13.39 -6.49 21.34
N GLN A 209 14.05 -7.42 22.05
CA GLN A 209 15.51 -7.38 22.22
C GLN A 209 16.26 -7.49 20.88
N ASN A 210 15.76 -8.30 19.93
CA ASN A 210 16.32 -8.32 18.57
C ASN A 210 16.06 -7.03 17.81
N ALA A 211 14.86 -6.45 17.92
CA ALA A 211 14.56 -5.13 17.36
C ALA A 211 15.45 -4.03 17.96
N ALA A 212 15.83 -4.16 19.24
CA ALA A 212 16.68 -3.19 19.95
C ALA A 212 18.13 -3.13 19.44
N LYS A 213 18.57 -4.11 18.64
CA LYS A 213 19.90 -4.14 18.01
C LYS A 213 20.01 -3.21 16.80
N TYR A 214 18.89 -2.66 16.31
CA TYR A 214 18.85 -1.77 15.15
C TYR A 214 18.51 -0.34 15.60
N ASP A 215 19.34 0.63 15.23
CA ASP A 215 19.26 2.01 15.73
C ASP A 215 17.87 2.64 15.55
N LYS A 216 17.25 2.44 14.39
CA LYS A 216 15.93 3.04 14.06
C LYS A 216 14.80 2.52 14.95
N SER A 217 14.82 1.24 15.31
CA SER A 217 13.79 0.61 16.14
C SER A 217 14.15 0.57 17.62
N ALA A 218 15.40 0.89 17.99
CA ALA A 218 15.94 0.67 19.34
C ALA A 218 15.14 1.36 20.44
N LYS A 219 14.76 2.62 20.23
CA LYS A 219 13.98 3.38 21.21
C LYS A 219 12.63 2.72 21.48
N ASN A 220 11.86 2.44 20.42
CA ASN A 220 10.54 1.82 20.53
C ASN A 220 10.64 0.42 21.14
N ALA A 221 11.62 -0.38 20.69
CA ALA A 221 11.85 -1.71 21.21
C ALA A 221 12.16 -1.72 22.72
N ARG A 222 12.96 -0.78 23.21
CA ARG A 222 13.24 -0.66 24.66
C ARG A 222 11.99 -0.31 25.46
N SER A 223 11.16 0.61 24.97
CA SER A 223 9.87 0.92 25.62
C SER A 223 8.97 -0.32 25.69
N TRP A 224 8.91 -1.11 24.62
CA TRP A 224 8.15 -2.36 24.59
C TRP A 224 8.74 -3.44 25.52
N ILE A 225 10.06 -3.53 25.66
CA ILE A 225 10.70 -4.44 26.64
C ILE A 225 10.23 -4.08 28.05
N THR A 226 10.33 -2.81 28.45
CA THR A 226 9.89 -2.36 29.79
C THR A 226 8.41 -2.63 30.01
N TYR A 227 7.56 -2.33 29.02
CA TYR A 227 6.13 -2.62 29.11
C TYR A 227 5.85 -4.12 29.28
N THR A 228 6.55 -4.97 28.52
CA THR A 228 6.42 -6.42 28.60
C THR A 228 6.86 -6.97 29.95
N GLU A 229 7.95 -6.45 30.51
CA GLU A 229 8.46 -6.84 31.84
C GLU A 229 7.47 -6.48 32.95
N ASN A 230 6.90 -5.28 32.90
CA ASN A 230 5.87 -4.87 33.86
C ASN A 230 4.63 -5.75 33.79
N GLU A 231 4.19 -6.10 32.58
CA GLU A 231 3.05 -6.99 32.40
C GLU A 231 3.34 -8.42 32.90
N GLN A 232 4.55 -8.94 32.66
CA GLN A 232 4.98 -10.23 33.22
C GLN A 232 4.93 -10.22 34.76
N ALA A 233 5.47 -9.17 35.40
CA ALA A 233 5.46 -9.03 36.85
C ALA A 233 4.03 -8.94 37.39
N ARG A 234 3.15 -8.17 36.73
CA ARG A 234 1.73 -8.06 37.09
C ARG A 234 1.02 -9.40 37.06
N LEU A 235 1.24 -10.19 36.01
CA LEU A 235 0.61 -11.52 35.88
C LEU A 235 1.15 -12.52 36.93
N GLN A 236 2.44 -12.45 37.26
CA GLN A 236 3.02 -13.25 38.34
C GLN A 236 2.39 -12.93 39.69
N GLN A 237 2.30 -11.65 40.05
CA GLN A 237 1.66 -11.21 41.30
C GLN A 237 0.19 -11.62 41.37
N LEU A 238 -0.54 -11.52 40.26
CA LEU A 238 -1.93 -11.96 40.19
C LEU A 238 -2.06 -13.47 40.43
N GLN A 239 -1.18 -14.26 39.82
CA GLN A 239 -1.16 -15.71 40.01
C GLN A 239 -0.84 -16.09 41.46
N GLU A 240 0.15 -15.45 42.07
CA GLU A 240 0.50 -15.66 43.49
C GLU A 240 -0.67 -15.32 44.42
N SER A 241 -1.33 -14.19 44.17
CA SER A 241 -2.52 -13.77 44.94
C SER A 241 -3.67 -14.78 44.82
N LEU A 242 -3.91 -15.29 43.62
CA LEU A 242 -4.93 -16.32 43.37
C LEU A 242 -4.60 -17.63 44.10
N ASN A 243 -3.33 -18.04 44.10
CA ASN A 243 -2.90 -19.23 44.82
C ASN A 243 -3.12 -19.08 46.33
N GLN A 244 -2.75 -17.93 46.91
CA GLN A 244 -2.96 -17.65 48.34
C GLN A 244 -4.44 -17.65 48.72
N LEU A 245 -5.31 -17.08 47.89
CA LEU A 245 -6.76 -17.10 48.11
C LEU A 245 -7.33 -18.53 48.08
N ASN A 246 -6.85 -19.36 47.16
CA ASN A 246 -7.28 -20.76 47.07
C ASN A 246 -6.82 -21.57 48.28
N GLU A 247 -5.57 -21.40 48.73
CA GLU A 247 -5.06 -22.03 49.96
C GLU A 247 -5.82 -21.57 51.21
N ALA A 248 -6.17 -20.28 51.30
CA ALA A 248 -6.95 -19.75 52.40
C ALA A 248 -8.37 -20.34 52.43
N ARG A 249 -9.00 -20.50 51.26
CA ARG A 249 -10.32 -21.16 51.12
C ARG A 249 -10.27 -22.62 51.51
N GLN A 250 -9.26 -23.37 51.07
CA GLN A 250 -9.07 -24.77 51.43
C GLN A 250 -8.91 -24.94 52.95
N ARG A 251 -8.03 -24.15 53.57
CA ARG A 251 -7.85 -24.13 55.03
C ARG A 251 -9.13 -23.78 55.79
N ALA A 252 -9.95 -22.88 55.26
CA ALA A 252 -11.23 -22.52 55.86
C ALA A 252 -12.26 -23.67 55.76
N ALA A 253 -12.29 -24.39 54.64
CA ALA A 253 -13.17 -25.56 54.46
C ALA A 253 -12.77 -26.72 55.38
N GLU A 254 -11.47 -27.05 55.46
CA GLU A 254 -10.96 -28.10 56.35
C GLU A 254 -11.28 -27.84 57.83
N ARG A 255 -11.25 -26.56 58.25
CA ARG A 255 -11.64 -26.16 59.61
C ARG A 255 -13.15 -26.21 59.86
N ALA A 256 -13.97 -26.12 58.82
CA ALA A 256 -15.43 -26.19 58.95
C ALA A 256 -15.92 -27.65 59.05
N ASP A 257 -15.16 -28.59 58.48
CA ASP A 257 -15.46 -30.03 58.51
C ASP A 257 -14.88 -30.76 59.74
N SER A 258 -14.04 -30.09 60.55
CA SER A 258 -13.44 -30.59 61.79
C SER A 258 -14.19 -30.16 63.05
#